data_AF-A0A7W0KK15-F1
#
_entry.id   AF-A0A7W0KK15-F1
#
_cell.length_a   1.000
_cell.length_b   1.000
_cell.length_c   1.000
_cell.angle_alpha   90.00
_cell.angle_beta   90.00
_cell.angle_gamma   90.00
#
_symmetry.space_group_name_H-M   'P 1'
#
loop_
_entity.id
_entity.type
_entity.pdbx_description
1 polymer ?
#
loop_
_entity_poly.entity_id
_entity_poly.type
_entity_poly.pdbx_seq_one_letter_code
_entity_poly.pdbx_strand_id
1 'polypeptide(L)'
;RAAPGLTEIGTEVSDIVVFGSPGMDVDTADQLDTSARVWAARSEADWIKWIPSIRVFGFGHSTDPTDPAFGARTVAVDDAQGHDGYLVAGTSSLSCLTGAAIGTETRTECVRVGFGS
;
A
#
# COMPACT_ATOMS: atom_id res chain seq x y z
N ARG A 1 -12.57 8.32 7.29
CA ARG A 1 -11.78 8.99 8.37
C ARG A 1 -10.63 8.04 8.57
N ALA A 2 -9.35 8.42 8.41
CA ALA A 2 -8.24 7.47 8.55
C ALA A 2 -8.46 6.52 9.74
N ALA A 3 -8.04 5.25 9.61
CA ALA A 3 -8.13 4.28 10.70
C ALA A 3 -7.69 4.96 12.02
N PRO A 4 -8.53 4.95 13.07
CA PRO A 4 -8.20 5.62 14.32
C PRO A 4 -6.82 5.18 14.80
N GLY A 5 -5.87 6.13 14.94
CA GLY A 5 -4.53 5.86 15.48
C GLY A 5 -3.36 6.36 14.63
N LEU A 6 -3.51 6.62 13.32
CA LEU A 6 -2.37 7.11 12.51
C LEU A 6 -1.88 8.50 12.95
N THR A 7 -2.78 9.35 13.44
CA THR A 7 -2.46 10.66 14.03
C THR A 7 -1.73 10.56 15.38
N GLU A 8 -1.83 9.43 16.09
CA GLU A 8 -1.19 9.20 17.40
C GLU A 8 0.26 8.68 17.27
N ILE A 9 0.64 8.14 16.11
CA ILE A 9 2.01 7.64 15.86
C ILE A 9 3.01 8.78 15.62
N GLY A 10 2.52 10.03 15.55
CA GLY A 10 3.33 11.23 15.62
C GLY A 10 4.12 11.55 14.34
N THR A 11 4.74 12.73 14.34
CA THR A 11 5.54 13.33 13.26
C THR A 11 6.83 12.55 12.92
N GLU A 12 7.03 11.37 13.51
CA GLU A 12 8.23 10.52 13.31
C GLU A 12 8.04 9.44 12.25
N VAL A 13 6.80 9.19 11.79
CA VAL A 13 6.54 8.22 10.73
C VAL A 13 6.95 8.82 9.37
N SER A 14 7.99 8.27 8.76
CA SER A 14 8.45 8.68 7.43
C SER A 14 7.77 7.93 6.29
N ASP A 15 7.30 6.71 6.55
CA ASP A 15 6.77 5.79 5.56
C ASP A 15 5.61 4.97 6.13
N ILE A 16 4.57 4.81 5.33
CA ILE A 16 3.45 3.90 5.56
C ILE A 16 3.45 2.92 4.40
N VAL A 17 3.59 1.63 4.68
CA VAL A 17 3.57 0.56 3.67
C VAL A 17 2.38 -0.35 3.91
N VAL A 18 1.56 -0.56 2.90
CA VAL A 18 0.36 -1.40 2.98
C VAL A 18 0.39 -2.50 1.90
N PHE A 19 0.12 -3.74 2.32
CA PHE A 19 0.08 -4.93 1.48
C PHE A 19 -1.32 -5.55 1.48
N GLY A 20 -1.81 -5.96 0.31
CA GLY A 20 -3.06 -6.72 0.20
C GLY A 20 -4.28 -6.01 0.81
N SER A 21 -4.25 -4.67 0.87
CA SER A 21 -5.34 -3.92 1.46
C SER A 21 -6.46 -3.67 0.44
N PRO A 22 -7.71 -3.90 0.81
CA PRO A 22 -8.85 -3.52 -0.02
C PRO A 22 -9.11 -2.01 -0.02
N GLY A 23 -8.50 -1.22 0.88
CA GLY A 23 -8.68 0.24 1.01
C GLY A 23 -8.24 0.77 2.39
N MET A 24 -8.13 2.10 2.52
CA MET A 24 -7.58 2.77 3.73
C MET A 24 -8.57 3.70 4.47
N ASP A 25 -9.88 3.55 4.22
CA ASP A 25 -10.98 4.41 4.75
C ASP A 25 -10.88 5.91 4.36
N VAL A 26 -10.15 6.17 3.28
CA VAL A 26 -10.00 7.45 2.60
C VAL A 26 -9.89 7.22 1.10
N ASP A 27 -10.38 8.15 0.29
CA ASP A 27 -10.42 7.99 -1.16
C ASP A 27 -9.08 8.35 -1.83
N THR A 28 -8.25 9.12 -1.13
CA THR A 28 -6.93 9.57 -1.61
C THR A 28 -5.92 9.64 -0.46
N ALA A 29 -4.63 9.51 -0.78
CA ALA A 29 -3.56 9.46 0.21
C ALA A 29 -3.38 10.77 1.00
N ASP A 30 -3.71 11.92 0.43
CA ASP A 30 -3.66 13.24 1.10
C ASP A 30 -4.69 13.37 2.24
N GLN A 31 -5.77 12.57 2.22
CA GLN A 31 -6.77 12.52 3.28
C GLN A 31 -6.30 11.76 4.53
N LEU A 32 -5.10 11.15 4.52
CA LEU A 32 -4.49 10.50 5.68
C LEU A 32 -3.90 11.50 6.68
N ASP A 33 -3.82 12.79 6.33
CA ASP A 33 -3.30 13.87 7.19
C ASP A 33 -1.89 13.55 7.76
N THR A 34 -0.98 13.11 6.88
CA THR A 34 0.39 12.72 7.22
C THR A 34 1.40 13.29 6.23
N SER A 35 2.63 13.53 6.70
CA SER A 35 3.78 13.82 5.84
C SER A 35 4.51 12.55 5.38
N ALA A 36 4.11 11.37 5.89
CA ALA A 36 4.70 10.10 5.53
C ALA A 36 4.50 9.78 4.04
N ARG A 37 5.48 9.10 3.45
CA ARG A 37 5.31 8.51 2.12
C ARG A 37 4.41 7.30 2.22
N VAL A 38 3.40 7.23 1.36
CA VAL A 38 2.47 6.11 1.32
C VAL A 38 2.86 5.17 0.19
N TRP A 39 2.99 3.89 0.52
CA TRP A 39 3.36 2.81 -0.38
C TRP A 39 2.30 1.72 -0.35
N ALA A 40 1.90 1.22 -1.51
CA ALA A 40 0.87 0.19 -1.61
C ALA A 40 1.29 -0.93 -2.55
N ALA A 41 0.99 -2.17 -2.16
CA ALA A 41 1.20 -3.34 -2.99
C ALA A 41 0.02 -4.29 -2.93
N ARG A 42 -0.34 -4.85 -4.10
CA ARG A 42 -1.27 -5.97 -4.20
C ARG A 42 -0.84 -6.89 -5.33
N SER A 43 -0.55 -8.15 -5.01
CA SER A 43 -0.25 -9.19 -5.98
C SER A 43 -1.49 -9.47 -6.82
N GLU A 44 -1.32 -9.70 -8.12
CA GLU A 44 -2.44 -10.12 -8.98
C GLU A 44 -3.03 -11.47 -8.54
N ALA A 45 -2.23 -12.31 -7.87
CA ALA A 45 -2.67 -13.58 -7.31
C ALA A 45 -3.36 -13.42 -5.94
N ASP A 46 -3.41 -12.20 -5.38
CA ASP A 46 -4.07 -11.95 -4.11
C ASP A 46 -5.59 -12.07 -4.27
N TRP A 47 -6.20 -12.91 -3.43
CA TRP A 47 -7.64 -13.13 -3.41
C TRP A 47 -8.41 -11.87 -2.98
N ILE A 48 -7.76 -10.93 -2.28
CA ILE A 48 -8.36 -9.68 -1.81
C ILE A 48 -8.92 -8.83 -2.97
N LYS A 49 -8.40 -9.02 -4.20
CA LYS A 49 -8.95 -8.38 -5.41
C LYS A 49 -10.41 -8.74 -5.69
N TRP A 50 -10.87 -9.86 -5.14
CA TRP A 50 -12.25 -10.35 -5.27
C TRP A 50 -13.14 -9.94 -4.12
N ILE A 51 -12.61 -9.28 -3.08
CA ILE A 51 -13.46 -8.61 -2.10
C ILE A 51 -14.03 -7.38 -2.81
N PRO A 52 -15.35 -7.35 -3.05
CA PRO A 52 -15.92 -6.28 -3.84
C PRO A 52 -15.91 -4.99 -3.00
N SER A 53 -15.54 -3.87 -3.62
CA SER A 53 -15.49 -2.52 -3.02
C SER A 53 -16.88 -1.92 -2.74
N ILE A 54 -17.87 -2.77 -2.41
CA ILE A 54 -19.25 -2.35 -2.22
C ILE A 54 -19.48 -1.92 -0.77
N ARG A 55 -20.05 -0.72 -0.64
CA ARG A 55 -20.47 -0.12 0.62
C ARG A 55 -21.72 -0.81 1.14
N VAL A 56 -21.58 -1.66 2.16
CA VAL A 56 -22.72 -2.21 2.89
C VAL A 56 -22.73 -1.59 4.29
N PHE A 57 -23.80 -0.88 4.65
CA PHE A 57 -23.98 -0.22 5.95
C PHE A 57 -22.88 0.80 6.37
N GLY A 58 -22.25 1.49 5.42
CA GLY A 58 -21.23 2.51 5.73
C GLY A 58 -19.83 1.95 5.95
N PHE A 59 -19.64 0.64 5.83
CA PHE A 59 -18.33 0.01 5.68
C PHE A 59 -18.12 -0.32 4.20
N GLY A 60 -17.16 0.35 3.59
CA GLY A 60 -16.66 0.06 2.25
C GLY A 60 -15.21 0.49 2.25
N HIS A 61 -14.31 -0.41 1.87
CA HIS A 61 -12.92 -0.04 1.70
C HIS A 61 -12.86 0.95 0.52
N SER A 62 -12.43 2.17 0.80
CA SER A 62 -12.28 3.29 -0.14
C SER A 62 -11.42 2.93 -1.37
N THR A 63 -11.09 3.90 -2.23
CA THR A 63 -10.20 3.68 -3.39
C THR A 63 -9.06 2.71 -3.06
N ASP A 64 -8.89 1.72 -3.93
CA ASP A 64 -7.81 0.73 -3.83
C ASP A 64 -6.47 1.46 -3.70
N PRO A 65 -5.65 1.18 -2.67
CA PRO A 65 -4.41 1.93 -2.46
C PRO A 65 -3.40 1.76 -3.59
N THR A 66 -3.54 0.72 -4.42
CA THR A 66 -2.70 0.49 -5.60
C THR A 66 -3.21 1.19 -6.86
N ASP A 67 -4.42 1.74 -6.85
CA ASP A 67 -4.95 2.54 -7.95
C ASP A 67 -4.19 3.88 -8.04
N PRO A 68 -3.72 4.30 -9.24
CA PRO A 68 -3.06 5.59 -9.41
C PRO A 68 -3.86 6.78 -8.88
N ALA A 69 -5.20 6.72 -8.90
CA ALA A 69 -6.07 7.77 -8.37
C ALA A 69 -5.97 7.93 -6.84
N PHE A 70 -5.53 6.90 -6.11
CA PHE A 70 -5.30 6.99 -4.67
C PHE A 70 -4.06 7.83 -4.34
N GLY A 71 -3.03 7.80 -5.20
CA GLY A 71 -1.81 8.61 -5.04
C GLY A 71 -0.71 7.99 -4.16
N ALA A 72 -0.80 6.71 -3.81
CA ALA A 72 0.32 6.00 -3.19
C ALA A 72 1.37 5.57 -4.22
N ARG A 73 2.58 5.27 -3.74
CA ARG A 73 3.64 4.66 -4.55
C ARG A 73 3.42 3.15 -4.65
N THR A 74 3.29 2.63 -5.86
CA THR A 74 3.04 1.19 -6.07
C THR A 74 4.32 0.38 -5.92
N VAL A 75 4.33 -0.58 -4.99
CA VAL A 75 5.45 -1.49 -4.76
C VAL A 75 5.41 -2.67 -5.73
N ALA A 76 6.57 -3.06 -6.27
CA ALA A 76 6.68 -4.25 -7.12
C ALA A 76 6.40 -5.54 -6.34
N VAL A 77 5.59 -6.43 -6.94
CA VAL A 77 5.08 -7.67 -6.32
C VAL A 77 5.00 -8.83 -7.31
N ASP A 78 5.75 -8.77 -8.42
CA ASP A 78 5.79 -9.83 -9.44
C ASP A 78 6.25 -11.17 -8.90
N ASP A 79 7.06 -11.14 -7.84
CA ASP A 79 7.63 -12.29 -7.15
C ASP A 79 6.84 -12.70 -5.89
N ALA A 80 5.79 -11.97 -5.53
CA ALA A 80 4.93 -12.26 -4.40
C ALA A 80 3.73 -13.11 -4.83
N GLN A 81 3.54 -14.26 -4.17
CA GLN A 81 2.48 -15.22 -4.48
C GLN A 81 1.35 -15.17 -3.44
N GLY A 82 0.14 -14.85 -3.90
CA GLY A 82 -1.05 -14.82 -3.05
C GLY A 82 -0.97 -13.74 -1.97
N HIS A 83 -1.90 -13.80 -1.01
CA HIS A 83 -2.02 -12.81 0.06
C HIS A 83 -0.88 -12.91 1.09
N ASP A 84 -0.40 -14.11 1.36
CA ASP A 84 0.62 -14.36 2.39
C ASP A 84 2.06 -14.21 1.83
N GLY A 85 2.19 -13.91 0.54
CA GLY A 85 3.46 -13.93 -0.18
C GLY A 85 4.32 -12.67 -0.04
N TYR A 86 3.77 -11.54 0.40
CA TYR A 86 4.47 -10.24 0.36
C TYR A 86 5.74 -10.19 1.22
N LEU A 87 5.82 -11.00 2.27
CA LEU A 87 6.92 -10.98 3.24
C LEU A 87 7.82 -12.22 3.15
N VAL A 88 7.68 -13.00 2.07
CA VAL A 88 8.56 -14.14 1.80
C VAL A 88 9.97 -13.63 1.47
N ALA A 89 10.99 -14.29 2.02
CA ALA A 89 12.39 -13.94 1.80
C ALA A 89 12.72 -13.93 0.29
N GLY A 90 13.41 -12.88 -0.14
CA GLY A 90 13.81 -12.69 -1.55
C GLY A 90 12.77 -11.98 -2.43
N THR A 91 11.60 -11.64 -1.89
CA THR A 91 10.61 -10.83 -2.63
C THR A 91 10.98 -9.35 -2.66
N SER A 92 10.58 -8.69 -3.74
CA SER A 92 10.75 -7.25 -3.95
C SER A 92 9.97 -6.46 -2.90
N SER A 93 8.77 -6.91 -2.54
CA SER A 93 7.96 -6.31 -1.47
C SER A 93 8.64 -6.32 -0.11
N LEU A 94 9.33 -7.41 0.26
CA LEU A 94 10.07 -7.47 1.53
C LEU A 94 11.32 -6.56 1.50
N SER A 95 12.04 -6.55 0.38
CA SER A 95 13.19 -5.64 0.18
C SER A 95 12.77 -4.17 0.33
N CYS A 96 11.61 -3.82 -0.23
CA CYS A 96 11.08 -2.45 -0.15
C CYS A 96 10.57 -2.06 1.22
N LEU A 97 9.86 -2.95 1.91
CA LEU A 97 9.49 -2.73 3.31
C LEU A 97 10.75 -2.48 4.15
N THR A 98 11.77 -3.30 3.96
CA THR A 98 13.04 -3.19 4.69
C THR A 98 13.74 -1.86 4.39
N GLY A 99 13.84 -1.49 3.11
CA GLY A 99 14.44 -0.23 2.68
C GLY A 99 13.73 1.01 3.24
N ALA A 100 12.40 0.98 3.27
CA ALA A 100 11.60 2.02 3.92
C ALA A 100 11.87 2.07 5.43
N ALA A 101 11.89 0.92 6.11
CA ALA A 101 12.09 0.83 7.56
C ALA A 101 13.48 1.31 8.02
N ILE A 102 14.53 1.09 7.24
CA ILE A 102 15.90 1.50 7.59
C ILE A 102 16.35 2.80 6.92
N GLY A 103 15.47 3.44 6.13
CA GLY A 103 15.73 4.72 5.46
C GLY A 103 16.71 4.64 4.29
N THR A 104 16.87 3.48 3.65
CA THR A 104 17.79 3.25 2.52
C THR A 104 17.09 3.03 1.18
N GLU A 105 15.77 3.18 1.12
CA GLU A 105 14.98 3.04 -0.10
C GLU A 105 15.44 4.04 -1.17
N THR A 106 15.86 3.52 -2.34
CA THR A 106 15.92 4.33 -3.56
C THR A 106 14.62 4.15 -4.34
N ARG A 107 13.93 5.27 -4.60
CA ARG A 107 12.61 5.35 -5.26
C ARG A 107 12.44 4.47 -6.50
N THR A 108 13.50 4.18 -7.22
CA THR A 108 13.46 3.46 -8.50
C THR A 108 13.38 1.95 -8.32
N GLU A 109 13.98 1.39 -7.28
CA GLU A 109 14.06 -0.07 -7.09
C GLU A 109 12.74 -0.63 -6.56
N CYS A 110 11.99 0.19 -5.82
CA CYS A 110 10.75 -0.24 -5.18
C CYS A 110 9.49 0.02 -5.98
N VAL A 111 9.51 0.98 -6.89
CA VAL A 111 8.31 1.37 -7.63
C VAL A 111 8.20 0.55 -8.91
N ARG A 112 7.03 -0.04 -9.15
CA ARG A 112 6.69 -0.54 -10.48
C ARG A 112 6.57 0.66 -11.43
N VAL A 113 7.53 0.83 -12.33
CA VAL A 113 7.43 1.84 -13.40
C VAL A 113 6.36 1.37 -14.39
N GLY A 114 5.19 2.00 -14.35
CA GLY A 114 4.09 1.65 -15.24
C GLY A 114 4.44 1.94 -16.71
N PHE A 115 4.36 0.91 -17.56
CA PHE A 115 4.01 1.11 -18.96
C PHE A 115 2.57 0.61 -19.11
N GLY A 116 1.64 1.56 -19.25
CA GLY A 116 0.25 1.26 -19.55
C GLY A 116 0.12 0.53 -20.89
N SER A 117 -0.87 -0.35 -20.98
CA SER A 117 -1.48 -0.75 -22.26
C SER A 117 -2.74 0.06 -22.49
#